data_AF-A0A2W2LDU0-F1
#
_entry.id   AF-A0A2W2LDU0-F1
#
_cell.length_a   1.000
_cell.length_b   1.000
_cell.length_c   1.000
_cell.angle_alpha   90.00
_cell.angle_beta   90.00
_cell.angle_gamma   90.00
#
_symmetry.space_group_name_H-M   'P 1'
#
loop_
_entity.id
_entity.type
_entity.pdbx_description
1 polymer ?
#
loop_
_entity_poly.entity_id
_entity_poly.type
_entity_poly.pdbx_seq_one_letter_code
_entity_poly.pdbx_strand_id
1 'polypeptide(L)'
;MINETTPDLPDAAAGSLPPTAQAELAGTAWEELPHFCTGRHGVPDTPDILGAVLAADPAHRVRAVGDLYRLLLNQERVFPATAPAALVLARLLDDPRTLAEDRWERRAGRRPLRAELLNWLASFADIARLGVEDGVGTAQDLTAARAARPMLHDRIADFCDDDPLVREAALAATALLLADSSLASSVPRYAPAVRAVLAVSVDSYYRWIARERLAAWGEDVTGLVAAEEEHHAALDRARALADDPFGEGQEQAIRWLEAQPEDTAAPEQPGRRREDRIAPTQAAPHEPAPKPPVAAPGSEAGYQGPWRIAREEERAEWTFTPYIGVGPLHFGMTLEEITSALGEQPTISSYSHHDEDHQLNYADFAESGIRALFRGGRLGCVAVNALTGPQVRLDTAPLTGCVPSHVEDWLVHRTTLRPGSLTYSPAADPVFTDLGLAIRSQRAGDVVLTRPLFLRHDWLDLWHSLPSEEWNCS
;
A
#
# COMPACT_ATOMS: atom_id res chain seq x y z
N MET A 1 -31.20 -3.39 57.23
CA MET A 1 -30.10 -3.81 56.34
C MET A 1 -30.53 -3.47 54.94
N ILE A 2 -29.82 -2.52 54.35
CA ILE A 2 -30.19 -1.82 53.12
C ILE A 2 -29.53 -2.62 51.99
N ASN A 3 -30.33 -3.18 51.08
CA ASN A 3 -29.82 -3.77 49.84
C ASN A 3 -29.38 -2.62 48.93
N GLU A 4 -28.08 -2.44 48.76
CA GLU A 4 -27.52 -1.59 47.72
C GLU A 4 -27.69 -2.27 46.37
N THR A 5 -28.71 -1.81 45.64
CA THR A 5 -28.90 -2.03 44.22
C THR A 5 -27.75 -1.34 43.49
N THR A 6 -26.78 -2.13 43.02
CA THR A 6 -25.79 -1.65 42.04
C THR A 6 -26.54 -1.41 40.73
N PRO A 7 -26.55 -0.19 40.16
CA PRO A 7 -27.13 0.00 38.84
C PRO A 7 -26.17 -0.62 37.82
N ASP A 8 -26.66 -1.61 37.08
CA ASP A 8 -26.06 -2.03 35.80
C ASP A 8 -25.92 -0.78 34.92
N LEU A 9 -24.70 -0.28 34.82
CA LEU A 9 -24.31 0.67 33.78
C LEU A 9 -24.41 -0.09 32.45
N PRO A 10 -25.13 0.44 31.45
CA PRO A 10 -25.14 -0.19 30.14
C PRO A 10 -23.71 -0.17 29.59
N ASP A 11 -23.23 -1.36 29.24
CA ASP A 11 -22.03 -1.60 28.45
C ASP A 11 -22.10 -0.71 27.21
N ALA A 12 -21.39 0.42 27.24
CA ALA A 12 -21.43 1.42 26.19
C ALA A 12 -20.71 0.85 24.97
N ALA A 13 -21.48 0.19 24.10
CA ALA A 13 -21.18 -0.18 22.72
C ALA A 13 -19.67 -0.20 22.37
N ALA A 14 -18.99 -1.29 22.74
CA ALA A 14 -17.57 -1.53 22.51
C ALA A 14 -17.13 -1.57 21.01
N GLY A 15 -18.00 -1.12 20.09
CA GLY A 15 -17.74 -1.05 18.65
C GLY A 15 -18.31 0.17 17.93
N SER A 16 -18.92 1.16 18.61
CA SER A 16 -19.48 2.34 17.93
C SER A 16 -18.48 3.50 17.83
N LEU A 17 -18.57 4.28 16.75
CA LEU A 17 -17.82 5.52 16.59
C LEU A 17 -18.28 6.59 17.60
N PRO A 18 -17.42 7.57 17.96
CA PRO A 18 -17.84 8.68 18.81
C PRO A 18 -18.98 9.47 18.14
N PRO A 19 -19.93 10.06 18.90
CA PRO A 19 -21.15 10.65 18.33
C PRO A 19 -20.91 11.74 17.27
N THR A 20 -19.84 12.52 17.42
CA THR A 20 -19.44 13.55 16.45
C THR A 20 -18.98 12.94 15.13
N ALA A 21 -18.17 11.88 15.17
CA ALA A 21 -17.75 11.16 13.97
C ALA A 21 -18.90 10.38 13.35
N GLN A 22 -19.78 9.78 14.17
CA GLN A 22 -20.98 9.10 13.69
C GLN A 22 -21.93 10.05 12.97
N ALA A 23 -22.11 11.28 13.47
CA ALA A 23 -22.92 12.30 12.81
C ALA A 23 -22.31 12.77 11.49
N GLU A 24 -21.00 12.98 11.44
CA GLU A 24 -20.27 13.33 10.21
C GLU A 24 -20.38 12.20 9.16
N LEU A 25 -20.23 10.95 9.61
CA LEU A 25 -20.35 9.77 8.79
C LEU A 25 -21.78 9.62 8.22
N ALA A 26 -22.80 9.76 9.07
CA ALA A 26 -24.20 9.61 8.66
C ALA A 26 -24.73 10.80 7.82
N GLY A 27 -24.12 11.99 7.95
CA GLY A 27 -24.47 13.18 7.19
C GLY A 27 -23.90 13.21 5.77
N THR A 28 -23.08 12.24 5.39
CA THR A 28 -22.39 12.17 4.10
C THR A 28 -23.06 11.13 3.18
N ALA A 29 -23.37 11.52 1.94
CA ALA A 29 -23.95 10.64 0.91
C ALA A 29 -22.86 9.77 0.25
N TRP A 30 -22.37 8.76 0.97
CA TRP A 30 -21.26 7.91 0.55
C TRP A 30 -21.51 7.14 -0.75
N GLU A 31 -22.76 6.83 -1.05
CA GLU A 31 -23.19 6.17 -2.29
C GLU A 31 -22.85 6.99 -3.55
N GLU A 32 -22.70 8.31 -3.43
CA GLU A 32 -22.31 9.20 -4.52
C GLU A 32 -20.80 9.47 -4.57
N LEU A 33 -20.05 8.92 -3.60
CA LEU A 33 -18.64 9.23 -3.37
C LEU A 33 -17.79 7.97 -3.53
N PRO A 34 -17.46 7.57 -4.77
CA PRO A 34 -16.60 6.43 -4.98
C PRO A 34 -15.18 6.72 -4.50
N HIS A 35 -14.54 5.72 -3.92
CA HIS A 35 -13.08 5.58 -3.81
C HIS A 35 -12.55 4.75 -4.99
N PHE A 36 -11.25 4.45 -5.02
CA PHE A 36 -10.59 3.82 -6.17
C PHE A 36 -11.26 2.54 -6.71
N CYS A 37 -11.94 1.77 -5.86
CA CYS A 37 -12.49 0.45 -6.19
C CYS A 37 -13.92 0.22 -5.69
N THR A 38 -14.69 1.28 -5.50
CA THR A 38 -16.09 1.18 -5.08
C THR A 38 -16.90 0.30 -6.03
N GLY A 39 -17.76 -0.55 -5.46
CA GLY A 39 -18.60 -1.48 -6.20
C GLY A 39 -17.90 -2.75 -6.72
N ARG A 40 -16.61 -2.95 -6.42
CA ARG A 40 -15.92 -4.23 -6.70
C ARG A 40 -16.22 -5.24 -5.60
N HIS A 41 -16.45 -6.49 -5.99
CA HIS A 41 -16.78 -7.56 -5.06
C HIS A 41 -15.69 -7.76 -4.00
N GLY A 42 -16.08 -7.76 -2.72
CA GLY A 42 -15.18 -7.97 -1.57
C GLY A 42 -14.33 -6.76 -1.17
N VAL A 43 -14.49 -5.62 -1.83
CA VAL A 43 -13.88 -4.35 -1.41
C VAL A 43 -14.82 -3.66 -0.43
N PRO A 44 -14.36 -3.30 0.78
CA PRO A 44 -15.21 -2.60 1.75
C PRO A 44 -15.53 -1.19 1.27
N ASP A 45 -16.74 -0.72 1.55
CA ASP A 45 -17.13 0.66 1.27
C ASP A 45 -16.49 1.61 2.31
N THR A 46 -16.37 2.90 1.95
CA THR A 46 -15.73 3.90 2.80
C THR A 46 -16.28 3.95 4.24
N PRO A 47 -17.61 3.88 4.48
CA PRO A 47 -18.15 3.86 5.83
C PRO A 47 -17.72 2.65 6.67
N ASP A 48 -17.60 1.47 6.04
CA ASP A 48 -17.16 0.26 6.73
C ASP A 48 -15.69 0.36 7.14
N ILE A 49 -14.85 0.91 6.25
CA ILE A 49 -13.43 1.18 6.54
C ILE A 49 -13.33 2.13 7.73
N LEU A 50 -14.05 3.26 7.69
CA LEU A 50 -14.03 4.28 8.75
C LEU A 50 -14.56 3.74 10.08
N GLY A 51 -15.59 2.89 10.06
CA GLY A 51 -16.11 2.20 11.24
C GLY A 51 -15.09 1.22 11.86
N ALA A 52 -14.31 0.54 11.02
CA ALA A 52 -13.30 -0.43 11.45
C ALA A 52 -12.01 0.20 12.00
N VAL A 53 -11.76 1.50 11.81
CA VAL A 53 -10.57 2.19 12.34
C VAL A 53 -10.47 2.08 13.87
N LEU A 54 -11.59 2.10 14.58
CA LEU A 54 -11.63 1.97 16.04
C LEU A 54 -12.03 0.56 16.51
N ALA A 55 -11.86 -0.45 15.66
CA ALA A 55 -12.13 -1.83 16.02
C ALA A 55 -11.29 -2.28 17.23
N ALA A 56 -11.91 -3.03 18.14
CA ALA A 56 -11.23 -3.59 19.30
C ALA A 56 -10.11 -4.55 18.91
N ASP A 57 -10.33 -5.33 17.85
CA ASP A 57 -9.33 -6.25 17.29
C ASP A 57 -8.23 -5.49 16.53
N PRO A 58 -6.96 -5.59 16.96
CA PRO A 58 -5.81 -5.00 16.27
C PRO A 58 -5.71 -5.38 14.79
N ALA A 59 -6.06 -6.61 14.42
CA ALA A 59 -5.98 -7.06 13.03
C ALA A 59 -6.94 -6.29 12.12
N HIS A 60 -8.18 -6.10 12.57
CA HIS A 60 -9.18 -5.33 11.83
C HIS A 60 -8.79 -3.85 11.74
N ARG A 61 -8.27 -3.28 12.82
CA ARG A 61 -7.79 -1.89 12.85
C ARG A 61 -6.62 -1.65 11.90
N VAL A 62 -5.61 -2.52 11.89
CA VAL A 62 -4.46 -2.43 10.97
C VAL A 62 -4.92 -2.55 9.52
N ARG A 63 -5.84 -3.49 9.22
CA ARG A 63 -6.43 -3.62 7.88
C ARG A 63 -7.17 -2.35 7.47
N ALA A 64 -8.02 -1.80 8.34
CA ALA A 64 -8.77 -0.58 8.07
C ALA A 64 -7.85 0.61 7.73
N VAL A 65 -6.78 0.81 8.51
CA VAL A 65 -5.78 1.85 8.23
C VAL A 65 -5.05 1.61 6.90
N GLY A 66 -4.69 0.35 6.60
CA GLY A 66 -4.14 -0.02 5.29
C GLY A 66 -5.11 0.31 4.14
N ASP A 67 -6.40 0.04 4.33
CA ASP A 67 -7.46 0.35 3.37
C ASP A 67 -7.66 1.86 3.18
N LEU A 68 -7.48 2.68 4.23
CA LEU A 68 -7.47 4.14 4.07
C LEU A 68 -6.40 4.60 3.07
N TYR A 69 -5.18 4.07 3.13
CA TYR A 69 -4.14 4.42 2.16
C TYR A 69 -4.40 3.82 0.79
N ARG A 70 -4.75 2.54 0.75
CA ARG A 70 -4.92 1.76 -0.48
C ARG A 70 -6.13 2.17 -1.30
N LEU A 71 -7.22 2.62 -0.67
CA LEU A 71 -8.48 2.88 -1.35
C LEU A 71 -8.77 4.38 -1.47
N LEU A 72 -8.44 5.17 -0.46
CA LEU A 72 -8.76 6.61 -0.42
C LEU A 72 -7.58 7.51 -0.83
N LEU A 73 -6.34 7.00 -0.81
CA LEU A 73 -5.13 7.71 -1.27
C LEU A 73 -4.32 6.88 -2.27
N ASN A 74 -4.99 6.00 -3.03
CA ASN A 74 -4.34 5.08 -3.96
C ASN A 74 -3.42 5.83 -4.94
N GLN A 75 -2.17 5.40 -5.04
CA GLN A 75 -1.16 6.00 -5.92
C GLN A 75 -1.02 7.53 -5.75
N GLU A 76 -1.19 8.03 -4.52
CA GLU A 76 -1.09 9.46 -4.18
C GLU A 76 -2.15 10.33 -4.89
N ARG A 77 -3.34 9.77 -5.07
CA ARG A 77 -4.48 10.46 -5.68
C ARG A 77 -5.62 10.63 -4.69
N VAL A 78 -6.34 11.75 -4.82
CA VAL A 78 -7.63 11.96 -4.14
C VAL A 78 -8.79 11.46 -5.00
N PHE A 79 -9.82 10.98 -4.32
CA PHE A 79 -11.09 10.50 -4.86
C PHE A 79 -12.24 11.28 -4.22
N PRO A 80 -13.47 11.21 -4.78
CA PRO A 80 -14.65 11.85 -4.19
C PRO A 80 -14.83 11.57 -2.68
N ALA A 81 -14.57 10.33 -2.25
CA ALA A 81 -14.66 9.93 -0.84
C ALA A 81 -13.55 10.48 0.08
N THR A 82 -12.42 10.92 -0.47
CA THR A 82 -11.21 11.19 0.31
C THR A 82 -11.37 12.39 1.25
N ALA A 83 -11.94 13.49 0.77
CA ALA A 83 -12.09 14.70 1.59
C ALA A 83 -13.11 14.51 2.74
N PRO A 84 -14.30 13.92 2.51
CA PRO A 84 -15.21 13.56 3.60
C PRO A 84 -14.60 12.57 4.60
N ALA A 85 -13.84 11.57 4.12
CA ALA A 85 -13.16 10.62 5.00
C ALA A 85 -12.14 11.33 5.91
N ALA A 86 -11.37 12.29 5.38
CA ALA A 86 -10.45 13.10 6.17
C ALA A 86 -11.16 13.85 7.31
N LEU A 87 -12.34 14.41 7.05
CA LEU A 87 -13.15 15.10 8.06
C LEU A 87 -13.63 14.15 9.16
N VAL A 88 -14.07 12.93 8.80
CA VAL A 88 -14.45 11.90 9.79
C VAL A 88 -13.24 11.49 10.63
N LEU A 89 -12.10 11.20 10.01
CA LEU A 89 -10.87 10.79 10.71
C LEU A 89 -10.40 11.87 11.70
N ALA A 90 -10.50 13.15 11.33
CA ALA A 90 -10.17 14.25 12.25
C ALA A 90 -11.07 14.26 13.51
N ARG A 91 -12.32 13.79 13.41
CA ARG A 91 -13.21 13.63 14.59
C ARG A 91 -12.86 12.41 15.43
N LEU A 92 -12.14 11.43 14.89
CA LEU A 92 -11.70 10.25 15.64
C LEU A 92 -10.48 10.52 16.51
N LEU A 93 -9.68 11.55 16.21
CA LEU A 93 -8.43 11.84 16.93
C LEU A 93 -8.62 12.03 18.45
N ASP A 94 -9.77 12.59 18.85
CA ASP A 94 -10.16 12.82 20.25
C ASP A 94 -10.49 11.52 21.01
N ASP A 95 -10.75 10.41 20.30
CA ASP A 95 -11.16 9.15 20.92
C ASP A 95 -9.97 8.49 21.62
N PRO A 96 -10.09 8.09 22.90
CA PRO A 96 -9.00 7.48 23.65
C PRO A 96 -8.50 6.16 23.06
N ARG A 97 -9.33 5.44 22.28
CA ARG A 97 -8.90 4.22 21.57
C ARG A 97 -7.79 4.49 20.55
N THR A 98 -7.65 5.73 20.09
CA THR A 98 -6.54 6.13 19.20
C THR A 98 -5.17 6.12 19.88
N LEU A 99 -5.10 5.95 21.21
CA LEU A 99 -3.85 5.76 21.93
C LEU A 99 -3.28 4.34 21.80
N ALA A 100 -4.04 3.39 21.25
CA ALA A 100 -3.57 2.03 21.06
C ALA A 100 -2.36 1.97 20.09
N GLU A 101 -1.31 1.24 20.48
CA GLU A 101 -0.09 1.11 19.69
C GLU A 101 -0.06 -0.16 18.84
N ASP A 102 0.17 0.00 17.54
CA ASP A 102 0.37 -1.11 16.60
C ASP A 102 1.58 -0.86 15.68
N ARG A 103 1.91 -1.86 14.87
CA ARG A 103 2.84 -1.76 13.74
C ARG A 103 2.00 -1.53 12.47
N TRP A 104 2.35 -0.51 11.70
CA TRP A 104 1.59 -0.12 10.51
C TRP A 104 2.46 -0.25 9.25
N GLU A 105 1.86 -0.66 8.14
CA GLU A 105 2.59 -1.08 6.93
C GLU A 105 3.43 0.03 6.28
N ARG A 106 3.04 1.30 6.42
CA ARG A 106 3.66 2.41 5.67
C ARG A 106 4.91 3.02 6.28
N ARG A 107 5.15 2.82 7.58
CA ARG A 107 6.34 3.35 8.26
C ARG A 107 6.77 2.36 9.33
N ALA A 108 8.07 2.20 9.47
CA ALA A 108 8.71 1.44 10.51
C ALA A 108 8.26 1.78 11.94
N GLY A 109 8.51 0.82 12.84
CA GLY A 109 8.27 0.99 14.27
C GLY A 109 6.82 0.84 14.71
N ARG A 110 6.64 0.83 16.04
CA ARG A 110 5.32 0.88 16.69
C ARG A 110 4.99 2.33 17.02
N ARG A 111 3.72 2.69 16.87
CA ARG A 111 3.22 4.03 17.20
C ARG A 111 1.72 3.99 17.50
N PRO A 112 1.19 4.97 18.25
CA PRO A 112 -0.23 5.06 18.51
C PRO A 112 -1.02 5.26 17.21
N LEU A 113 -2.22 4.69 17.13
CA LEU A 113 -3.16 4.87 16.02
C LEU A 113 -3.35 6.37 15.71
N ARG A 114 -3.40 7.22 16.73
CA ARG A 114 -3.51 8.67 16.57
C ARG A 114 -2.42 9.26 15.68
N ALA A 115 -1.16 8.88 15.93
CA ALA A 115 -0.04 9.33 15.11
C ALA A 115 -0.16 8.80 13.67
N GLU A 116 -0.67 7.59 13.48
CA GLU A 116 -0.89 7.05 12.14
C GLU A 116 -2.05 7.71 11.38
N LEU A 117 -3.13 8.07 12.07
CA LEU A 117 -4.22 8.84 11.46
C LEU A 117 -3.76 10.26 11.08
N LEU A 118 -2.95 10.90 11.92
CA LEU A 118 -2.31 12.18 11.61
C LEU A 118 -1.37 12.06 10.41
N ASN A 119 -0.65 10.96 10.28
CA ASN A 119 0.18 10.67 9.11
C ASN A 119 -0.63 10.46 7.83
N TRP A 120 -1.79 9.83 7.92
CA TRP A 120 -2.71 9.72 6.80
C TRP A 120 -3.22 11.12 6.41
N LEU A 121 -3.58 11.95 7.38
CA LEU A 121 -4.00 13.35 7.15
C LEU A 121 -2.87 14.22 6.57
N ALA A 122 -1.62 13.99 6.97
CA ALA A 122 -0.45 14.60 6.35
C ALA A 122 -0.32 14.20 4.87
N SER A 123 -0.46 12.90 4.56
CA SER A 123 -0.42 12.40 3.17
C SER A 123 -1.54 13.02 2.33
N PHE A 124 -2.75 13.11 2.88
CA PHE A 124 -3.87 13.80 2.25
C PHE A 124 -3.56 15.29 1.99
N ALA A 125 -3.02 16.00 2.99
CA ALA A 125 -2.67 17.42 2.86
C ALA A 125 -1.59 17.65 1.80
N ASP A 126 -0.62 16.74 1.71
CA ASP A 126 0.43 16.76 0.68
C ASP A 126 -0.15 16.60 -0.73
N ILE A 127 -1.07 15.66 -0.92
CA ILE A 127 -1.71 15.47 -2.23
C ILE A 127 -2.59 16.69 -2.58
N ALA A 128 -3.33 17.23 -1.61
CA ALA A 128 -4.23 18.36 -1.83
C ALA A 128 -3.51 19.67 -2.23
N ARG A 129 -2.18 19.81 -2.03
CA ARG A 129 -1.45 21.04 -2.41
C ARG A 129 -1.05 21.00 -3.88
N LEU A 130 -1.02 19.81 -4.47
CA LEU A 130 -0.66 19.58 -5.86
C LEU A 130 -1.81 19.99 -6.79
N GLY A 131 -1.48 20.24 -8.05
CA GLY A 131 -2.41 20.67 -9.08
C GLY A 131 -3.00 19.52 -9.89
N VAL A 132 -3.96 19.82 -10.77
CA VAL A 132 -4.55 18.80 -11.66
C VAL A 132 -3.49 18.26 -12.64
N GLU A 133 -2.55 19.12 -13.03
CA GLU A 133 -1.39 18.84 -13.86
C GLU A 133 -0.44 17.78 -13.27
N ASP A 134 -0.52 17.52 -11.97
CA ASP A 134 0.26 16.50 -11.28
C ASP A 134 -0.40 15.11 -11.33
N GLY A 135 -1.60 14.99 -11.90
CA GLY A 135 -2.32 13.72 -12.05
C GLY A 135 -2.93 13.19 -10.76
N VAL A 136 -2.98 14.02 -9.71
CA VAL A 136 -3.36 13.61 -8.34
C VAL A 136 -4.86 13.57 -8.07
N GLY A 137 -5.70 13.94 -9.02
CA GLY A 137 -7.15 13.96 -8.82
C GLY A 137 -7.87 14.82 -9.85
N THR A 138 -9.19 14.77 -9.86
CA THR A 138 -9.98 15.69 -10.69
C THR A 138 -9.97 17.10 -10.08
N ALA A 139 -10.29 18.11 -10.88
CA ALA A 139 -10.41 19.49 -10.37
C ALA A 139 -11.47 19.60 -9.25
N GLN A 140 -12.55 18.83 -9.34
CA GLN A 140 -13.61 18.78 -8.33
C GLN A 140 -13.10 18.17 -7.02
N ASP A 141 -12.43 17.01 -7.10
CA ASP A 141 -11.93 16.31 -5.91
C ASP A 141 -10.85 17.12 -5.18
N LEU A 142 -9.94 17.75 -5.94
CA LEU A 142 -8.92 18.64 -5.36
C LEU A 142 -9.53 19.90 -4.75
N THR A 143 -10.60 20.43 -5.33
CA THR A 143 -11.33 21.57 -4.74
C THR A 143 -11.96 21.17 -3.41
N ALA A 144 -12.62 20.01 -3.35
CA ALA A 144 -13.17 19.48 -2.10
C ALA A 144 -12.08 19.20 -1.07
N ALA A 145 -10.94 18.64 -1.49
CA ALA A 145 -9.81 18.36 -0.61
C ALA A 145 -9.21 19.64 0.00
N ARG A 146 -9.06 20.70 -0.80
CA ARG A 146 -8.57 22.01 -0.32
C ARG A 146 -9.58 22.67 0.62
N ALA A 147 -10.87 22.58 0.31
CA ALA A 147 -11.94 23.13 1.17
C ALA A 147 -11.96 22.52 2.58
N ALA A 148 -11.52 21.26 2.74
CA ALA A 148 -11.43 20.61 4.05
C ALA A 148 -10.28 21.14 4.93
N ARG A 149 -9.25 21.76 4.36
CA ARG A 149 -7.99 22.07 5.06
C ARG A 149 -8.12 22.96 6.29
N PRO A 150 -8.90 24.05 6.29
CA PRO A 150 -9.03 24.90 7.48
C PRO A 150 -9.64 24.12 8.65
N MET A 151 -10.68 23.33 8.38
CA MET A 151 -11.32 22.50 9.41
C MET A 151 -10.37 21.44 9.97
N LEU A 152 -9.55 20.83 9.12
CA LEU A 152 -8.52 19.87 9.55
C LEU A 152 -7.45 20.55 10.39
N HIS A 153 -6.97 21.73 9.98
CA HIS A 153 -5.97 22.49 10.73
C HIS A 153 -6.46 22.82 12.14
N ASP A 154 -7.69 23.31 12.26
CA ASP A 154 -8.28 23.64 13.56
C ASP A 154 -8.38 22.43 14.49
N ARG A 155 -8.64 21.24 13.94
CA ARG A 155 -8.70 20.00 14.73
C ARG A 155 -7.34 19.43 15.08
N ILE A 156 -6.36 19.53 14.18
CA ILE A 156 -5.02 18.95 14.38
C ILE A 156 -4.18 19.82 15.32
N ALA A 157 -4.44 21.13 15.38
CA ALA A 157 -3.69 22.08 16.20
C ALA A 157 -3.54 21.65 17.66
N ASP A 158 -4.58 21.02 18.24
CA ASP A 158 -4.61 20.56 19.63
C ASP A 158 -3.59 19.44 19.93
N PHE A 159 -3.12 18.73 18.89
CA PHE A 159 -2.19 17.61 19.01
C PHE A 159 -0.72 18.01 18.77
N CYS A 160 -0.45 19.28 18.41
CA CYS A 160 0.91 19.77 18.18
C CYS A 160 1.76 19.90 19.46
N ASP A 161 1.14 19.79 20.64
CA ASP A 161 1.80 19.85 21.94
C ASP A 161 1.67 18.55 22.76
N ASP A 162 1.20 17.46 22.13
CA ASP A 162 0.95 16.16 22.77
C ASP A 162 2.25 15.32 22.92
N ASP A 163 2.10 14.01 23.17
CA ASP A 163 3.17 13.00 23.18
C ASP A 163 4.13 13.13 21.97
N PRO A 164 5.45 12.87 22.12
CA PRO A 164 6.42 13.10 21.05
C PRO A 164 6.04 12.52 19.68
N LEU A 165 5.51 11.28 19.62
CA LEU A 165 5.15 10.66 18.34
C LEU A 165 3.91 11.29 17.71
N VAL A 166 2.93 11.65 18.54
CA VAL A 166 1.70 12.34 18.10
C VAL A 166 2.03 13.77 17.66
N ARG A 167 2.86 14.47 18.42
CA ARG A 167 3.34 15.82 18.12
C ARG A 167 4.06 15.89 16.78
N GLU A 168 4.97 14.94 16.50
CA GLU A 168 5.66 14.88 15.20
C GLU A 168 4.67 14.74 14.05
N ALA A 169 3.75 13.77 14.13
CA ALA A 169 2.73 13.56 13.10
C ALA A 169 1.78 14.78 12.95
N ALA A 170 1.39 15.41 14.06
CA ALA A 170 0.53 16.59 14.05
C ALA A 170 1.21 17.82 13.44
N LEU A 171 2.48 18.06 13.77
CA LEU A 171 3.29 19.12 13.16
C LEU A 171 3.50 18.86 11.67
N ALA A 172 3.73 17.61 11.26
CA ALA A 172 3.88 17.24 9.86
C ALA A 172 2.58 17.52 9.06
N ALA A 173 1.43 17.09 9.56
CA ALA A 173 0.14 17.38 8.96
C ALA A 173 -0.15 18.89 8.91
N THR A 174 0.10 19.60 10.02
CA THR A 174 -0.06 21.06 10.11
C THR A 174 0.80 21.78 9.07
N ALA A 175 2.08 21.44 8.96
CA ALA A 175 3.01 22.08 8.02
C ALA A 175 2.55 21.96 6.56
N LEU A 176 1.94 20.82 6.19
CA LEU A 176 1.40 20.58 4.86
C LEU A 176 0.05 21.27 4.64
N LEU A 177 -0.82 21.33 5.64
CA LEU A 177 -2.08 22.09 5.57
C LEU A 177 -1.84 23.59 5.37
N LEU A 178 -0.79 24.14 5.99
CA LEU A 178 -0.34 25.53 5.83
C LEU A 178 0.19 25.86 4.41
N ALA A 179 0.18 24.91 3.47
CA ALA A 179 0.31 25.23 2.04
C ALA A 179 -0.91 25.97 1.49
N ASP A 180 -2.03 25.94 2.19
CA ASP A 180 -3.20 26.75 1.88
C ASP A 180 -2.96 28.23 2.22
N SER A 181 -3.22 29.12 1.27
CA SER A 181 -3.04 30.56 1.45
C SER A 181 -3.97 31.15 2.53
N SER A 182 -5.12 30.53 2.78
CA SER A 182 -6.04 30.95 3.86
C SER A 182 -5.45 30.72 5.26
N LEU A 183 -4.49 29.79 5.39
CA LEU A 183 -3.84 29.46 6.66
C LEU A 183 -2.45 30.09 6.80
N ALA A 184 -1.99 30.87 5.81
CA ALA A 184 -0.65 31.47 5.79
C ALA A 184 -0.34 32.35 7.02
N SER A 185 -1.37 32.96 7.63
CA SER A 185 -1.23 33.75 8.86
C SER A 185 -0.76 32.94 10.07
N SER A 186 -0.95 31.62 10.05
CA SER A 186 -0.54 30.71 11.12
C SER A 186 0.91 30.22 10.99
N VAL A 187 1.58 30.46 9.86
CA VAL A 187 2.96 30.02 9.61
C VAL A 187 3.95 30.45 10.71
N PRO A 188 3.98 31.72 11.17
CA PRO A 188 4.93 32.14 12.20
C PRO A 188 4.77 31.40 13.54
N ARG A 189 3.59 30.85 13.83
CA ARG A 189 3.33 30.05 15.03
C ARG A 189 4.02 28.69 14.97
N TYR A 190 4.01 28.04 13.80
CA TYR A 190 4.45 26.65 13.66
C TYR A 190 5.86 26.48 13.11
N ALA A 191 6.38 27.45 12.34
CA ALA A 191 7.72 27.35 11.75
C ALA A 191 8.84 27.02 12.76
N PRO A 192 8.87 27.61 13.98
CA PRO A 192 9.88 27.23 14.99
C PRO A 192 9.76 25.77 15.44
N ALA A 193 8.54 25.27 15.65
CA ALA A 193 8.30 23.89 16.08
C ALA A 193 8.63 22.89 14.98
N VAL A 194 8.26 23.19 13.72
CA VAL A 194 8.63 22.38 12.55
C VAL A 194 10.15 22.24 12.43
N ARG A 195 10.89 23.34 12.60
CA ARG A 195 12.35 23.29 12.59
C ARG A 195 12.93 22.52 13.77
N ALA A 196 12.44 22.77 14.98
CA ALA A 196 13.01 22.18 16.19
C ALA A 196 12.69 20.68 16.34
N VAL A 197 11.56 20.22 15.79
CA VAL A 197 11.07 18.85 15.96
C VAL A 197 11.25 18.04 14.67
N LEU A 198 10.66 18.46 13.54
CA LEU A 198 10.65 17.63 12.33
C LEU A 198 12.00 17.57 11.63
N ALA A 199 12.77 18.66 11.63
CA ALA A 199 14.06 18.71 10.93
C ALA A 199 15.13 17.79 11.54
N VAL A 200 14.93 17.37 12.80
CA VAL A 200 15.82 16.45 13.54
C VAL A 200 15.14 15.10 13.83
N SER A 201 13.96 14.86 13.26
CA SER A 201 13.25 13.60 13.45
C SER A 201 14.06 12.43 12.87
N VAL A 202 13.91 11.27 13.50
CA VAL A 202 14.43 10.00 12.99
C VAL A 202 13.75 9.62 11.67
N ASP A 203 12.52 10.07 11.45
CA ASP A 203 11.73 9.84 10.25
C ASP A 203 12.20 10.77 9.10
N SER A 204 12.69 10.18 8.02
CA SER A 204 13.21 10.93 6.87
C SER A 204 12.12 11.72 6.13
N TYR A 205 10.88 11.24 6.15
CA TYR A 205 9.74 11.91 5.56
C TYR A 205 9.39 13.18 6.35
N TYR A 206 9.46 13.13 7.68
CA TYR A 206 9.31 14.35 8.50
C TYR A 206 10.44 15.35 8.25
N ARG A 207 11.70 14.90 8.12
CA ARG A 207 12.81 15.80 7.75
C ARG A 207 12.61 16.42 6.38
N TRP A 208 12.09 15.67 5.41
CA TRP A 208 11.72 16.19 4.09
C TRP A 208 10.62 17.24 4.19
N ILE A 209 9.52 16.97 4.91
CA ILE A 209 8.46 17.96 5.14
C ILE A 209 9.05 19.23 5.76
N ALA A 210 9.89 19.11 6.78
CA ALA A 210 10.53 20.26 7.42
C ALA A 210 11.28 21.12 6.39
N ARG A 211 12.17 20.51 5.59
CA ARG A 211 12.96 21.23 4.58
C ARG A 211 12.07 21.90 3.54
N GLU A 212 11.12 21.15 2.98
CA GLU A 212 10.24 21.63 1.92
C GLU A 212 9.35 22.77 2.40
N ARG A 213 8.73 22.63 3.58
CA ARG A 213 7.80 23.63 4.11
C ARG A 213 8.53 24.88 4.63
N LEU A 214 9.64 24.73 5.33
CA LEU A 214 10.46 25.86 5.77
C LEU A 214 10.96 26.66 4.56
N ALA A 215 11.49 25.99 3.53
CA ALA A 215 11.93 26.67 2.31
C ALA A 215 10.78 27.46 1.65
N ALA A 216 9.59 26.86 1.54
CA ALA A 216 8.41 27.53 0.99
C ALA A 216 7.95 28.75 1.82
N TRP A 217 8.26 28.80 3.11
CA TRP A 217 7.98 29.93 3.99
C TRP A 217 9.09 31.01 3.99
N GLY A 218 10.16 30.82 3.21
CA GLY A 218 11.28 31.75 3.11
C GLY A 218 12.29 31.63 4.25
N GLU A 219 12.25 30.53 4.99
CA GLU A 219 13.20 30.22 6.07
C GLU A 219 14.51 29.67 5.50
N ASP A 220 15.65 29.96 6.14
CA ASP A 220 16.93 29.35 5.75
C ASP A 220 16.95 27.86 6.11
N VAL A 221 17.18 27.04 5.09
CA VAL A 221 17.27 25.57 5.16
C VAL A 221 18.63 25.05 4.72
N THR A 222 19.61 25.91 4.41
CA THR A 222 20.91 25.51 3.85
C THR A 222 21.63 24.49 4.73
N GLY A 223 21.63 24.71 6.05
CA GLY A 223 22.21 23.77 7.01
C GLY A 223 21.47 22.42 7.08
N LEU A 224 20.14 22.43 6.89
CA LEU A 224 19.34 21.21 6.88
C LEU A 224 19.58 20.38 5.62
N VAL A 225 19.71 21.04 4.47
CA VAL A 225 20.06 20.38 3.20
C VAL A 225 21.44 19.75 3.29
N ALA A 226 22.44 20.50 3.77
CA ALA A 226 23.80 19.98 3.93
C ALA A 226 23.87 18.77 4.89
N ALA A 227 23.15 18.82 6.02
CA ALA A 227 23.09 17.70 6.95
C ALA A 227 22.44 16.45 6.34
N GLU A 228 21.38 16.62 5.53
CA GLU A 228 20.71 15.51 4.86
C GLU A 228 21.58 14.92 3.73
N GLU A 229 22.31 15.74 2.99
CA GLU A 229 23.28 15.28 1.99
C GLU A 229 24.44 14.51 2.62
N GLU A 230 24.95 14.98 3.76
CA GLU A 230 25.98 14.29 4.54
C GLU A 230 25.48 12.93 5.05
N HIS A 231 24.24 12.88 5.54
CA HIS A 231 23.59 11.66 6.00
C HIS A 231 23.43 10.63 4.86
N HIS A 232 22.89 11.04 3.71
CA HIS A 232 22.80 10.17 2.53
C HIS A 232 24.17 9.67 2.07
N ALA A 233 25.17 10.56 2.01
CA ALA A 233 26.52 10.17 1.63
C ALA A 233 27.15 9.17 2.62
N ALA A 234 26.82 9.26 3.91
CA ALA A 234 27.23 8.28 4.92
C ALA A 234 26.54 6.92 4.71
N LEU A 235 25.24 6.91 4.42
CA LEU A 235 24.49 5.71 4.08
C LEU A 235 25.05 5.02 2.83
N ASP A 236 25.31 5.78 1.76
CA ASP A 236 25.86 5.24 0.51
C ASP A 236 27.25 4.63 0.72
N ARG A 237 28.12 5.29 1.49
CA ARG A 237 29.44 4.74 1.85
C ARG A 237 29.32 3.46 2.66
N ALA A 238 28.41 3.40 3.62
CA ALA A 238 28.20 2.21 4.44
C ALA A 238 27.63 1.06 3.62
N ARG A 239 26.67 1.31 2.72
CA ARG A 239 26.13 0.29 1.80
C ARG A 239 27.21 -0.26 0.88
N ALA A 240 28.01 0.61 0.26
CA ALA A 240 29.12 0.18 -0.59
C ALA A 240 30.15 -0.70 0.15
N LEU A 241 30.41 -0.42 1.43
CA LEU A 241 31.29 -1.25 2.28
C LEU A 241 30.63 -2.55 2.71
N ALA A 242 29.32 -2.56 2.95
CA ALA A 242 28.57 -3.77 3.29
C ALA A 242 28.48 -4.74 2.11
N ASP A 243 28.37 -4.21 0.89
CA ASP A 243 28.29 -4.97 -0.35
C ASP A 243 29.65 -5.53 -0.83
N ASP A 244 30.77 -5.06 -0.27
CA ASP A 244 32.11 -5.59 -0.56
C ASP A 244 32.47 -6.73 0.42
N PRO A 245 32.40 -8.01 0.00
CA PRO A 245 32.69 -9.17 0.85
C PRO A 245 34.16 -9.28 1.26
N PHE A 246 35.05 -8.46 0.70
CA PHE A 246 36.47 -8.42 1.02
C PHE A 246 36.92 -7.06 1.58
N GLY A 247 35.97 -6.13 1.80
CA GLY A 247 36.25 -4.78 2.27
C GLY A 247 36.62 -4.75 3.75
N GLU A 248 37.75 -4.12 4.09
CA GLU A 248 38.08 -3.84 5.50
C GLU A 248 36.98 -2.96 6.12
N GLY A 249 36.30 -3.47 7.14
CA GLY A 249 35.21 -2.74 7.83
C GLY A 249 33.80 -3.16 7.45
N GLN A 250 33.59 -4.18 6.60
CA GLN A 250 32.27 -4.69 6.20
C GLN A 250 31.33 -4.96 7.39
N GLU A 251 31.78 -5.72 8.40
CA GLU A 251 30.96 -6.02 9.59
C GLU A 251 30.55 -4.76 10.37
N GLN A 252 31.41 -3.74 10.41
CA GLN A 252 31.13 -2.49 11.11
C GLN A 252 30.13 -1.65 10.32
N ALA A 253 30.21 -1.67 8.98
CA ALA A 253 29.24 -1.05 8.10
C ALA A 253 27.85 -1.71 8.22
N ILE A 254 27.77 -3.04 8.23
CA ILE A 254 26.51 -3.78 8.45
C ILE A 254 25.90 -3.41 9.81
N ARG A 255 26.67 -3.48 10.90
CA ARG A 255 26.17 -3.10 12.24
C ARG A 255 25.73 -1.64 12.32
N TRP A 256 26.44 -0.74 11.64
CA TRP A 256 26.07 0.67 11.60
C TRP A 256 24.77 0.90 10.81
N LEU A 257 24.59 0.19 9.67
CA LEU A 257 23.36 0.21 8.88
C LEU A 257 22.17 -0.38 9.65
N GLU A 258 22.35 -1.49 10.35
CA GLU A 258 21.34 -2.09 11.25
C GLU A 258 20.96 -1.17 12.41
N ALA A 259 21.91 -0.33 12.86
CA ALA A 259 21.68 0.65 13.91
C ALA A 259 21.06 1.96 13.39
N GLN A 260 20.97 2.17 12.08
CA GLN A 260 20.24 3.32 11.55
C GLN A 260 18.74 3.13 11.77
N PRO A 261 18.00 4.21 12.07
CA PRO A 261 16.55 4.15 12.10
C PRO A 261 16.04 3.57 10.76
N GLU A 262 15.14 2.58 10.81
CA GLU A 262 14.48 2.07 9.61
C GLU A 262 13.87 3.26 8.86
N ASP A 263 14.29 3.47 7.62
CA ASP A 263 13.81 4.57 6.80
C ASP A 263 12.31 4.39 6.55
N THR A 264 11.53 5.32 7.09
CA THR A 264 10.06 5.30 7.06
C THR A 264 9.50 5.98 5.81
N ALA A 265 10.33 6.65 5.01
CA ALA A 265 9.91 7.01 3.66
C ALA A 265 9.67 5.71 2.91
N ALA A 266 8.41 5.47 2.53
CA ALA A 266 8.09 4.44 1.54
C ALA A 266 9.10 4.55 0.37
N PRO A 267 9.53 3.44 -0.24
CA PRO A 267 10.58 3.43 -1.24
C PRO A 267 10.09 4.15 -2.50
N GLU A 268 10.20 5.47 -2.52
CA GLU A 268 10.26 6.39 -3.65
C GLU A 268 10.22 7.81 -3.10
N GLN A 269 11.33 8.52 -3.23
CA GLN A 269 11.41 9.97 -3.04
C GLN A 269 10.41 10.66 -3.98
N PRO A 270 9.37 11.34 -3.49
CA PRO A 270 8.54 12.20 -4.30
C PRO A 270 9.29 13.53 -4.46
N GLY A 271 9.76 13.86 -5.67
CA GLY A 271 10.13 15.24 -5.98
C GLY A 271 11.39 15.49 -6.81
N ARG A 272 12.22 14.50 -7.14
CA ARG A 272 13.18 14.69 -8.25
C ARG A 272 12.51 14.42 -9.60
N ARG A 273 11.54 15.27 -9.97
CA ARG A 273 11.27 15.50 -11.39
C ARG A 273 12.52 16.15 -11.96
N ARG A 274 13.31 15.38 -12.73
CA ARG A 274 14.28 15.95 -13.65
C ARG A 274 13.56 17.04 -14.47
N GLU A 275 14.05 18.26 -14.39
CA GLU A 275 13.51 19.45 -15.08
C GLU A 275 13.55 19.34 -16.63
N ASP A 276 14.14 18.27 -17.18
CA ASP A 276 14.15 17.99 -18.61
C ASP A 276 13.25 16.80 -18.96
N ARG A 277 11.93 17.03 -19.05
CA ARG A 277 11.11 16.22 -19.95
C ARG A 277 9.91 17.02 -20.44
N ILE A 278 10.03 17.51 -21.66
CA ILE A 278 8.89 17.89 -22.51
C ILE A 278 7.86 16.78 -22.39
N ALA A 279 6.64 17.15 -22.01
CA ALA A 279 5.51 16.23 -21.85
C ALA A 279 5.47 15.26 -23.05
N PRO A 280 5.42 13.93 -22.82
CA PRO A 280 5.12 13.03 -23.92
C PRO A 280 3.73 13.42 -24.41
N THR A 281 3.66 13.88 -25.65
CA THR A 281 2.41 13.95 -26.40
C THR A 281 1.71 12.61 -26.22
N GLN A 282 0.41 12.61 -25.90
CA GLN A 282 -0.43 11.41 -25.85
C GLN A 282 -0.15 10.57 -27.09
N ALA A 283 0.67 9.53 -26.92
CA ALA A 283 0.82 8.51 -27.93
C ALA A 283 -0.45 7.67 -27.85
N ALA A 284 -1.20 7.64 -28.95
CA ALA A 284 -2.25 6.66 -29.14
C ALA A 284 -1.71 5.26 -28.78
N PRO A 285 -2.54 4.35 -28.23
CA PRO A 285 -2.09 3.04 -27.79
C PRO A 285 -1.54 2.27 -28.98
N HIS A 286 -0.22 2.27 -29.11
CA HIS A 286 0.50 1.46 -30.09
C HIS A 286 0.88 0.16 -29.40
N GLU A 287 -0.07 -0.79 -29.38
CA GLU A 287 0.11 -2.22 -29.68
C GLU A 287 -1.12 -3.03 -29.19
N PRO A 288 -1.51 -4.09 -29.92
CA PRO A 288 -2.65 -4.91 -29.52
C PRO A 288 -2.37 -5.65 -28.21
N ALA A 289 -3.36 -5.72 -27.33
CA ALA A 289 -3.28 -6.49 -26.09
C ALA A 289 -2.81 -7.93 -26.36
N PRO A 290 -2.06 -8.55 -25.42
CA PRO A 290 -1.66 -9.95 -25.54
C PRO A 290 -2.88 -10.83 -25.80
N LYS A 291 -2.71 -11.83 -26.66
CA LYS A 291 -3.78 -12.77 -26.96
C LYS A 291 -3.77 -13.92 -25.96
N PRO A 292 -4.95 -14.43 -25.55
CA PRO A 292 -5.02 -15.63 -24.74
C PRO A 292 -4.36 -16.81 -25.46
N PRO A 293 -3.94 -17.85 -24.72
CA PRO A 293 -3.25 -19.00 -25.30
C PRO A 293 -4.06 -19.62 -26.43
N VAL A 294 -3.45 -19.75 -27.62
CA VAL A 294 -3.99 -20.59 -28.68
C VAL A 294 -3.67 -22.03 -28.32
N ALA A 295 -4.71 -22.87 -28.19
CA ALA A 295 -4.59 -24.28 -27.84
C ALA A 295 -3.51 -24.98 -28.69
N ALA A 296 -2.43 -25.43 -28.05
CA ALA A 296 -1.40 -26.24 -28.68
C ALA A 296 -1.87 -27.72 -28.81
N PRO A 297 -1.22 -28.56 -29.65
CA PRO A 297 -1.52 -29.99 -29.73
C PRO A 297 -1.39 -30.63 -28.33
N GLY A 298 -2.48 -31.24 -27.83
CA GLY A 298 -2.57 -31.75 -26.45
C GLY A 298 -3.69 -31.11 -25.59
N SER A 299 -4.39 -30.10 -26.09
CA SER A 299 -5.59 -29.53 -25.45
C SER A 299 -6.90 -30.16 -25.93
N GLU A 300 -6.89 -31.39 -26.48
CA GLU A 300 -8.10 -32.10 -26.91
C GLU A 300 -8.99 -32.51 -25.73
N ALA A 301 -10.30 -32.58 -25.96
CA ALA A 301 -11.26 -32.89 -24.90
C ALA A 301 -11.02 -34.34 -24.44
N GLY A 302 -10.64 -34.52 -23.16
CA GLY A 302 -10.31 -35.83 -22.59
C GLY A 302 -8.81 -36.17 -22.47
N TYR A 303 -7.89 -35.30 -22.91
CA TYR A 303 -6.46 -35.51 -22.70
C TYR A 303 -6.04 -35.19 -21.25
N GLN A 304 -5.45 -36.16 -20.55
CA GLN A 304 -4.96 -36.05 -19.15
C GLN A 304 -3.44 -36.17 -19.06
N GLY A 305 -2.70 -35.45 -19.91
CA GLY A 305 -1.24 -35.38 -19.82
C GLY A 305 -0.76 -34.31 -18.83
N PRO A 306 0.46 -34.45 -18.27
CA PRO A 306 1.05 -33.47 -17.34
C PRO A 306 1.27 -32.09 -17.96
N TRP A 307 1.26 -32.00 -19.29
CA TRP A 307 1.46 -30.77 -20.07
C TRP A 307 0.15 -30.18 -20.63
N ARG A 308 -1.01 -30.66 -20.17
CA ARG A 308 -2.32 -30.21 -20.63
C ARG A 308 -2.51 -28.73 -20.26
N ILE A 309 -2.77 -27.91 -21.28
CA ILE A 309 -3.14 -26.49 -21.11
C ILE A 309 -4.67 -26.38 -21.20
N ALA A 310 -5.28 -25.83 -20.15
CA ALA A 310 -6.71 -25.53 -20.09
C ALA A 310 -7.08 -24.48 -21.16
N ARG A 311 -8.21 -24.73 -21.82
CA ARG A 311 -8.73 -23.85 -22.86
C ARG A 311 -9.33 -22.58 -22.26
N GLU A 312 -9.53 -21.56 -23.10
CA GLU A 312 -10.12 -20.29 -22.64
C GLU A 312 -11.49 -20.51 -21.99
N GLU A 313 -12.34 -21.37 -22.57
CA GLU A 313 -13.67 -21.69 -22.02
C GLU A 313 -13.65 -22.51 -20.71
N GLU A 314 -12.51 -23.13 -20.38
CA GLU A 314 -12.33 -23.91 -19.16
C GLU A 314 -11.79 -23.06 -18.00
N ARG A 315 -11.25 -21.86 -18.31
CA ARG A 315 -10.65 -20.98 -17.31
C ARG A 315 -11.70 -20.04 -16.75
N ALA A 316 -11.72 -19.94 -15.43
CA ALA A 316 -12.44 -18.85 -14.78
C ALA A 316 -11.80 -17.51 -15.18
N GLU A 317 -12.64 -16.51 -15.47
CA GLU A 317 -12.22 -15.16 -15.81
C GLU A 317 -12.07 -14.33 -14.53
N TRP A 318 -10.86 -13.91 -14.22
CA TRP A 318 -10.52 -13.20 -13.00
C TRP A 318 -9.96 -11.83 -13.31
N THR A 319 -10.31 -10.84 -12.49
CA THR A 319 -9.74 -9.49 -12.59
C THR A 319 -8.64 -9.31 -11.56
N PHE A 320 -7.47 -8.86 -12.01
CA PHE A 320 -6.44 -8.38 -11.12
C PHE A 320 -6.64 -6.90 -10.81
N THR A 321 -6.66 -6.58 -9.53
CA THR A 321 -6.63 -5.20 -9.06
C THR A 321 -5.38 -4.98 -8.22
N PRO A 322 -4.40 -4.18 -8.72
CA PRO A 322 -3.13 -3.93 -8.04
C PRO A 322 -3.27 -3.67 -6.56
N TYR A 323 -2.51 -4.40 -5.74
CA TYR A 323 -2.49 -4.34 -4.27
C TYR A 323 -3.80 -4.60 -3.53
N ILE A 324 -4.88 -4.92 -4.22
CA ILE A 324 -6.18 -5.25 -3.62
C ILE A 324 -6.36 -6.75 -3.57
N GLY A 325 -6.23 -7.40 -4.72
CA GLY A 325 -6.60 -8.79 -4.87
C GLY A 325 -6.67 -9.24 -6.32
N VAL A 326 -6.99 -10.52 -6.47
CA VAL A 326 -7.06 -11.20 -7.77
C VAL A 326 -8.25 -12.16 -7.77
N GLY A 327 -9.20 -11.90 -8.67
CA GLY A 327 -10.47 -12.63 -8.73
C GLY A 327 -11.25 -12.51 -7.40
N PRO A 328 -11.68 -13.63 -6.78
CA PRO A 328 -12.39 -13.61 -5.50
C PRO A 328 -11.46 -13.34 -4.30
N LEU A 329 -10.14 -13.38 -4.48
CA LEU A 329 -9.17 -13.30 -3.40
C LEU A 329 -8.71 -11.87 -3.15
N HIS A 330 -8.56 -11.52 -1.87
CA HIS A 330 -8.05 -10.23 -1.43
C HIS A 330 -6.76 -10.43 -0.63
N PHE A 331 -5.78 -9.58 -0.88
CA PHE A 331 -4.57 -9.60 -0.06
C PHE A 331 -4.90 -9.32 1.41
N GLY A 332 -4.19 -10.00 2.30
CA GLY A 332 -4.45 -9.98 3.73
C GLY A 332 -5.48 -11.01 4.22
N MET A 333 -6.18 -11.72 3.33
CA MET A 333 -7.12 -12.79 3.72
C MET A 333 -6.44 -13.92 4.50
N THR A 334 -7.16 -14.54 5.43
CA THR A 334 -6.74 -15.78 6.11
C THR A 334 -7.03 -17.00 5.23
N LEU A 335 -6.49 -18.17 5.60
CA LEU A 335 -6.77 -19.41 4.87
C LEU A 335 -8.28 -19.74 4.86
N GLU A 336 -8.97 -19.53 5.98
CA GLU A 336 -10.41 -19.80 6.08
C GLU A 336 -11.23 -18.89 5.15
N GLU A 337 -10.90 -17.59 5.12
CA GLU A 337 -11.52 -16.63 4.20
C GLU A 337 -11.31 -17.03 2.72
N ILE A 338 -10.11 -17.52 2.37
CA ILE A 338 -9.82 -18.01 1.01
C ILE A 338 -10.63 -19.27 0.69
N THR A 339 -10.70 -20.24 1.60
CA THR A 339 -11.48 -21.46 1.36
C THR A 339 -12.96 -21.17 1.17
N SER A 340 -13.49 -20.19 1.91
CA SER A 340 -14.86 -19.72 1.76
C SER A 340 -15.07 -18.99 0.42
N ALA A 341 -14.13 -18.11 0.04
CA ALA A 341 -14.21 -17.35 -1.21
C ALA A 341 -14.11 -18.22 -2.48
N LEU A 342 -13.31 -19.29 -2.44
CA LEU A 342 -13.14 -20.23 -3.54
C LEU A 342 -14.19 -21.36 -3.52
N GLY A 343 -14.77 -21.65 -2.36
CA GLY A 343 -15.56 -22.87 -2.16
C GLY A 343 -14.73 -24.15 -2.23
N GLU A 344 -13.41 -24.04 -2.05
CA GLU A 344 -12.42 -25.11 -2.24
C GLU A 344 -11.55 -25.24 -0.99
N GLN A 345 -11.22 -26.47 -0.60
CA GLN A 345 -10.23 -26.75 0.45
C GLN A 345 -8.84 -26.93 -0.15
N PRO A 346 -7.77 -26.47 0.52
CA PRO A 346 -6.43 -26.60 -0.01
C PRO A 346 -6.04 -28.06 -0.13
N THR A 347 -5.50 -28.45 -1.28
CA THR A 347 -5.00 -29.81 -1.54
C THR A 347 -3.67 -30.06 -0.82
N ILE A 348 -2.83 -29.02 -0.71
CA ILE A 348 -1.55 -29.05 0.00
C ILE A 348 -1.47 -27.78 0.85
N SER A 349 -0.98 -27.90 2.09
CA SER A 349 -0.64 -26.76 2.94
C SER A 349 0.72 -27.00 3.57
N SER A 350 1.60 -26.01 3.51
CA SER A 350 2.93 -26.07 4.10
C SER A 350 3.05 -25.10 5.26
N TYR A 351 3.62 -25.58 6.36
CA TYR A 351 3.87 -24.80 7.57
C TYR A 351 5.35 -24.79 7.89
N SER A 352 5.88 -23.65 8.32
CA SER A 352 7.23 -23.59 8.92
C SER A 352 7.15 -23.85 10.43
N HIS A 353 8.20 -24.47 10.96
CA HIS A 353 8.42 -24.62 12.40
C HIS A 353 9.48 -23.61 12.84
N HIS A 354 9.04 -22.44 13.31
CA HIS A 354 9.89 -21.51 14.07
C HIS A 354 9.28 -21.34 15.46
N ASP A 355 10.12 -21.33 16.49
CA ASP A 355 9.82 -21.35 17.94
C ASP A 355 8.35 -21.06 18.30
N GLU A 356 7.67 -22.08 18.83
CA GLU A 356 6.31 -22.11 19.40
C GLU A 356 5.11 -21.71 18.50
N ASP A 357 5.31 -21.13 17.31
CA ASP A 357 4.22 -20.73 16.40
C ASP A 357 4.21 -21.51 15.06
N HIS A 358 3.07 -22.12 14.73
CA HIS A 358 2.86 -22.79 13.43
C HIS A 358 2.47 -21.76 12.36
N GLN A 359 3.44 -21.29 11.57
CA GLN A 359 3.17 -20.31 10.53
C GLN A 359 2.89 -20.99 9.18
N LEU A 360 1.69 -20.76 8.64
CA LEU A 360 1.34 -21.16 7.28
C LEU A 360 2.19 -20.39 6.27
N ASN A 361 2.88 -21.10 5.37
CA ASN A 361 3.73 -20.53 4.33
C ASN A 361 2.99 -20.45 2.99
N TYR A 362 2.38 -21.55 2.56
CA TYR A 362 1.59 -21.60 1.33
C TYR A 362 0.49 -22.66 1.38
N ALA A 363 -0.51 -22.50 0.53
CA ALA A 363 -1.57 -23.46 0.29
C ALA A 363 -1.88 -23.57 -1.21
N ASP A 364 -2.01 -24.80 -1.71
CA ASP A 364 -2.33 -25.10 -3.11
C ASP A 364 -3.82 -25.42 -3.27
N PHE A 365 -4.47 -24.75 -4.22
CA PHE A 365 -5.86 -24.97 -4.60
C PHE A 365 -5.87 -25.54 -6.01
N ALA A 366 -5.98 -26.87 -6.10
CA ALA A 366 -5.82 -27.60 -7.35
C ALA A 366 -6.99 -27.41 -8.33
N GLU A 367 -8.22 -27.26 -7.83
CA GLU A 367 -9.40 -27.04 -8.67
C GLU A 367 -9.37 -25.62 -9.27
N SER A 368 -9.03 -24.63 -8.45
CA SER A 368 -8.84 -23.25 -8.89
C SER A 368 -7.53 -23.02 -9.65
N GLY A 369 -6.57 -23.95 -9.58
CA GLY A 369 -5.27 -23.83 -10.25
C GLY A 369 -4.42 -22.67 -9.74
N ILE A 370 -4.42 -22.42 -8.43
CA ILE A 370 -3.64 -21.34 -7.81
C ILE A 370 -2.84 -21.83 -6.61
N ARG A 371 -1.82 -21.06 -6.25
CA ARG A 371 -1.08 -21.18 -4.99
C ARG A 371 -1.18 -19.86 -4.23
N ALA A 372 -1.65 -19.93 -2.99
CA ALA A 372 -1.73 -18.83 -2.06
C ALA A 372 -0.51 -18.86 -1.12
N LEU A 373 0.18 -17.74 -0.94
CA LEU A 373 1.33 -17.63 -0.05
C LEU A 373 1.05 -16.65 1.08
N PHE A 374 1.55 -16.97 2.27
CA PHE A 374 1.18 -16.33 3.51
C PHE A 374 2.40 -15.85 4.30
N ARG A 375 2.21 -14.74 5.03
CA ARG A 375 3.16 -14.20 6.03
C ARG A 375 2.33 -13.64 7.17
N GLY A 376 2.68 -13.99 8.39
CA GLY A 376 1.84 -13.65 9.55
C GLY A 376 0.43 -14.25 9.45
N GLY A 377 0.26 -15.40 8.77
CA GLY A 377 -1.05 -16.04 8.55
C GLY A 377 -1.98 -15.31 7.57
N ARG A 378 -1.46 -14.34 6.82
CA ARG A 378 -2.24 -13.51 5.88
C ARG A 378 -1.72 -13.63 4.45
N LEU A 379 -2.63 -13.62 3.49
CA LEU A 379 -2.34 -13.72 2.06
C LEU A 379 -1.46 -12.56 1.59
N GLY A 380 -0.23 -12.86 1.22
CA GLY A 380 0.71 -11.88 0.67
C GLY A 380 0.95 -12.04 -0.82
N CYS A 381 0.78 -13.25 -1.37
CA CYS A 381 0.96 -13.49 -2.79
C CYS A 381 -0.02 -14.56 -3.31
N VAL A 382 -0.46 -14.38 -4.55
CA VAL A 382 -1.20 -15.40 -5.31
C VAL A 382 -0.43 -15.69 -6.58
N ALA A 383 0.01 -16.93 -6.74
CA ALA A 383 0.62 -17.42 -7.96
C ALA A 383 -0.41 -18.24 -8.76
N VAL A 384 -0.64 -17.86 -10.01
CA VAL A 384 -1.65 -18.52 -10.85
C VAL A 384 -0.98 -19.49 -11.80
N ASN A 385 -1.42 -20.75 -11.80
CA ASN A 385 -0.87 -21.79 -12.67
C ASN A 385 -1.11 -21.45 -14.15
N ALA A 386 -0.04 -21.42 -14.96
CA ALA A 386 -0.16 -21.04 -16.37
C ALA A 386 -0.98 -22.06 -17.19
N LEU A 387 -0.99 -23.33 -16.78
CA LEU A 387 -1.65 -24.43 -17.50
C LEU A 387 -3.13 -24.57 -17.10
N THR A 388 -3.45 -24.50 -15.81
CA THR A 388 -4.80 -24.82 -15.31
C THR A 388 -5.51 -23.67 -14.60
N GLY A 389 -4.78 -22.63 -14.21
CA GLY A 389 -5.32 -21.53 -13.42
C GLY A 389 -6.25 -20.60 -14.21
N PRO A 390 -6.96 -19.71 -13.50
CA PRO A 390 -7.85 -18.72 -14.09
C PRO A 390 -7.13 -17.82 -15.10
N GLN A 391 -7.87 -17.37 -16.10
CA GLN A 391 -7.44 -16.31 -16.97
C GLN A 391 -7.54 -15.00 -16.21
N VAL A 392 -6.42 -14.53 -15.67
CA VAL A 392 -6.40 -13.24 -14.97
C VAL A 392 -6.19 -12.13 -15.97
N ARG A 393 -6.99 -11.07 -15.87
CA ARG A 393 -6.90 -9.86 -16.69
C ARG A 393 -6.55 -8.64 -15.87
N LEU A 394 -5.73 -7.77 -16.46
CA LEU A 394 -5.53 -6.41 -16.00
C LEU A 394 -6.17 -5.47 -17.02
N ASP A 395 -7.19 -4.74 -16.58
CA ASP A 395 -8.17 -4.08 -17.46
C ASP A 395 -8.82 -5.09 -18.42
N THR A 396 -8.43 -5.08 -19.69
CA THR A 396 -8.92 -6.00 -20.73
C THR A 396 -7.86 -7.03 -21.16
N ALA A 397 -6.60 -6.83 -20.78
CA ALA A 397 -5.47 -7.63 -21.25
C ALA A 397 -5.29 -8.91 -20.42
N PRO A 398 -5.18 -10.08 -21.06
CA PRO A 398 -4.91 -11.34 -20.37
C PRO A 398 -3.45 -11.43 -19.90
N LEU A 399 -3.25 -11.95 -18.70
CA LEU A 399 -1.94 -12.10 -18.06
C LEU A 399 -1.54 -13.55 -17.82
N THR A 400 -2.49 -14.45 -17.56
CA THR A 400 -2.21 -15.89 -17.36
C THR A 400 -2.09 -16.61 -18.69
N GLY A 401 -1.15 -17.55 -18.82
CA GLY A 401 -1.11 -18.48 -19.94
C GLY A 401 -0.75 -17.82 -21.29
N CYS A 402 -0.27 -16.59 -21.29
CA CYS A 402 0.06 -15.82 -22.48
C CYS A 402 1.54 -16.01 -22.87
N VAL A 403 1.93 -15.47 -24.03
CA VAL A 403 3.34 -15.41 -24.44
C VAL A 403 4.06 -14.37 -23.58
N PRO A 404 5.14 -14.73 -22.85
CA PRO A 404 5.81 -13.82 -21.92
C PRO A 404 6.24 -12.47 -22.53
N SER A 405 6.87 -12.49 -23.70
CA SER A 405 7.34 -11.26 -24.37
C SER A 405 6.20 -10.29 -24.68
N HIS A 406 5.05 -10.79 -25.13
CA HIS A 406 3.91 -9.92 -25.43
C HIS A 406 3.28 -9.30 -24.17
N VAL A 407 3.30 -10.02 -23.05
CA VAL A 407 2.80 -9.48 -21.77
C VAL A 407 3.76 -8.43 -21.22
N GLU A 408 5.06 -8.70 -21.27
CA GLU A 408 6.09 -7.74 -20.87
C GLU A 408 6.03 -6.47 -21.72
N ASP A 409 6.06 -6.60 -23.04
CA ASP A 409 5.98 -5.48 -23.97
C ASP A 409 4.72 -4.63 -23.72
N TRP A 410 3.56 -5.29 -23.54
CA TRP A 410 2.31 -4.58 -23.25
C TRP A 410 2.34 -3.83 -21.91
N LEU A 411 2.91 -4.44 -20.86
CA LEU A 411 3.04 -3.79 -19.56
C LEU A 411 3.99 -2.60 -19.65
N VAL A 412 5.17 -2.75 -20.25
CA VAL A 412 6.18 -1.69 -20.39
C VAL A 412 5.64 -0.44 -21.09
N HIS A 413 4.78 -0.61 -22.09
CA HIS A 413 4.20 0.49 -22.86
C HIS A 413 2.92 1.07 -22.25
N ARG A 414 2.49 0.59 -21.08
CA ARG A 414 1.30 1.09 -20.40
C ARG A 414 1.56 2.45 -19.76
N THR A 415 0.73 3.43 -20.12
CA THR A 415 0.86 4.84 -19.70
C THR A 415 0.70 5.11 -18.20
N THR A 416 0.29 4.12 -17.41
CA THR A 416 0.12 4.23 -15.96
C THR A 416 1.35 3.82 -15.16
N LEU A 417 2.37 3.25 -15.79
CA LEU A 417 3.56 2.80 -15.05
C LEU A 417 4.42 3.99 -14.62
N ARG A 418 4.89 3.97 -13.36
CA ARG A 418 5.88 4.96 -12.91
C ARG A 418 7.22 4.70 -13.62
N PRO A 419 7.95 5.75 -14.06
CA PRO A 419 9.29 5.56 -14.60
C PRO A 419 10.19 4.86 -13.57
N GLY A 420 10.66 3.64 -13.90
CA GLY A 420 11.49 2.83 -12.99
C GLY A 420 10.74 1.74 -12.20
N SER A 421 9.43 1.56 -12.42
CA SER A 421 8.65 0.50 -11.77
C SER A 421 8.95 -0.91 -12.29
N LEU A 422 9.53 -1.02 -13.48
CA LEU A 422 10.05 -2.29 -14.00
C LEU A 422 11.41 -2.58 -13.36
N THR A 423 11.46 -3.69 -12.64
CA THR A 423 12.68 -4.32 -12.14
C THR A 423 12.74 -5.75 -12.66
N TYR A 424 13.91 -6.37 -12.55
CA TYR A 424 14.07 -7.78 -12.90
C TYR A 424 14.47 -8.56 -11.67
N SER A 425 13.82 -9.69 -11.56
CA SER A 425 14.16 -10.73 -10.63
C SER A 425 15.55 -11.34 -11.04
N PRO A 426 16.44 -11.81 -10.14
CA PRO A 426 17.54 -12.75 -10.43
C PRO A 426 17.27 -13.91 -11.40
N ALA A 427 16.02 -14.40 -11.54
CA ALA A 427 15.64 -15.36 -12.58
C ALA A 427 15.31 -14.70 -13.93
N ALA A 428 15.56 -13.39 -14.06
CA ALA A 428 15.20 -12.54 -15.18
C ALA A 428 13.68 -12.46 -15.45
N ASP A 429 12.84 -12.70 -14.44
CA ASP A 429 11.41 -12.45 -14.54
C ASP A 429 11.13 -10.94 -14.34
N PRO A 430 10.35 -10.28 -15.21
CA PRO A 430 10.01 -8.87 -15.02
C PRO A 430 9.03 -8.68 -13.86
N VAL A 431 9.31 -7.66 -13.05
CA VAL A 431 8.59 -7.30 -11.82
C VAL A 431 8.16 -5.84 -11.91
N PHE A 432 6.85 -5.60 -11.82
CA PHE A 432 6.22 -4.30 -11.88
C PHE A 432 5.80 -3.87 -10.46
N THR A 433 6.68 -3.11 -9.80
CA THR A 433 6.58 -2.73 -8.38
C THR A 433 5.53 -1.66 -8.09
N ASP A 434 4.89 -1.10 -9.10
CA ASP A 434 3.75 -0.19 -8.99
C ASP A 434 2.41 -0.92 -9.12
N LEU A 435 2.44 -2.15 -9.62
CA LEU A 435 1.28 -3.02 -9.77
C LEU A 435 1.24 -4.13 -8.71
N GLY A 436 2.40 -4.50 -8.16
CA GLY A 436 2.51 -5.71 -7.32
C GLY A 436 2.38 -6.95 -8.20
N LEU A 437 3.07 -6.97 -9.34
CA LEU A 437 2.95 -8.00 -10.35
C LEU A 437 4.34 -8.48 -10.77
N ALA A 438 4.59 -9.78 -10.66
CA ALA A 438 5.73 -10.42 -11.29
C ALA A 438 5.25 -11.38 -12.38
N ILE A 439 5.82 -11.30 -13.58
CA ILE A 439 5.46 -12.18 -14.69
C ILE A 439 6.51 -13.29 -14.75
N ARG A 440 6.22 -14.42 -14.12
CA ARG A 440 7.07 -15.61 -14.24
C ARG A 440 6.73 -16.40 -15.48
N SER A 441 7.66 -17.26 -15.88
CA SER A 441 7.49 -18.21 -16.96
C SER A 441 7.22 -19.62 -16.41
N GLN A 442 6.29 -20.35 -17.01
CA GLN A 442 6.08 -21.78 -16.75
C GLN A 442 6.08 -22.56 -18.05
N ARG A 443 6.82 -23.68 -18.09
CA ARG A 443 6.96 -24.50 -19.28
C ARG A 443 5.85 -25.55 -19.37
N ALA A 444 5.29 -25.72 -20.55
CA ALA A 444 4.32 -26.75 -20.88
C ALA A 444 4.79 -27.49 -22.14
N GLY A 445 5.59 -28.55 -21.96
CA GLY A 445 6.25 -29.22 -23.08
C GLY A 445 7.21 -28.27 -23.81
N ASP A 446 6.95 -27.97 -25.08
CA ASP A 446 7.79 -27.07 -25.89
C ASP A 446 7.32 -25.60 -25.85
N VAL A 447 6.27 -25.30 -25.10
CA VAL A 447 5.71 -23.96 -24.99
C VAL A 447 6.09 -23.35 -23.63
N VAL A 448 6.34 -22.04 -23.61
CA VAL A 448 6.53 -21.25 -22.39
C VAL A 448 5.37 -20.27 -22.26
N LEU A 449 4.73 -20.27 -21.09
CA LEU A 449 3.53 -19.50 -20.81
C LEU A 449 3.74 -18.62 -19.58
N THR A 450 3.03 -17.50 -19.50
CA THR A 450 3.06 -16.63 -18.33
C THR A 450 2.34 -17.26 -17.13
N ARG A 451 3.04 -17.25 -15.99
CA ARG A 451 2.58 -17.62 -14.66
C ARG A 451 2.65 -16.37 -13.78
N PRO A 452 1.61 -15.53 -13.76
CA PRO A 452 1.65 -14.29 -13.02
C PRO A 452 1.61 -14.54 -11.51
N LEU A 453 2.44 -13.79 -10.79
CA LEU A 453 2.46 -13.68 -9.34
C LEU A 453 1.94 -12.29 -8.96
N PHE A 454 0.86 -12.27 -8.20
CA PHE A 454 0.23 -11.06 -7.71
C PHE A 454 0.61 -10.88 -6.25
N LEU A 455 1.16 -9.72 -5.91
CA LEU A 455 1.86 -9.46 -4.65
C LEU A 455 1.15 -8.33 -3.89
N ARG A 456 1.15 -8.46 -2.57
CA ARG A 456 0.88 -7.36 -1.65
C ARG A 456 2.07 -6.38 -1.67
N HIS A 457 1.80 -5.10 -1.40
CA HIS A 457 2.79 -4.02 -1.54
C HIS A 457 4.07 -4.21 -0.72
N ASP A 458 3.99 -4.93 0.40
CA ASP A 458 5.09 -5.23 1.30
C ASP A 458 5.89 -6.50 0.94
N TRP A 459 5.52 -7.19 -0.15
CA TRP A 459 6.16 -8.42 -0.64
C TRP A 459 6.97 -8.22 -1.92
N LEU A 460 7.34 -6.98 -2.23
CA LEU A 460 8.07 -6.62 -3.46
C LEU A 460 9.51 -7.16 -3.49
N ASP A 461 10.09 -7.54 -2.34
CA ASP A 461 11.33 -8.31 -2.29
C ASP A 461 11.05 -9.82 -2.45
N LEU A 462 10.75 -10.19 -3.69
CA LEU A 462 10.37 -11.55 -4.12
C LEU A 462 11.33 -12.64 -3.66
N TRP A 463 12.62 -12.32 -3.53
CA TRP A 463 13.70 -13.30 -3.39
C TRP A 463 13.85 -13.86 -2.00
N HIS A 464 13.67 -13.01 -1.00
CA HIS A 464 13.69 -13.41 0.40
C HIS A 464 12.31 -13.84 0.91
N SER A 465 11.24 -13.51 0.17
CA SER A 465 9.86 -13.66 0.63
C SER A 465 9.11 -14.87 0.04
N LEU A 466 9.55 -15.42 -1.10
CA LEU A 466 8.93 -16.61 -1.69
C LEU A 466 9.61 -17.91 -1.20
N PRO A 467 8.85 -18.95 -0.84
CA PRO A 467 9.39 -20.26 -0.51
C PRO A 467 10.27 -20.81 -1.64
N SER A 468 11.34 -21.55 -1.29
CA SER A 468 12.21 -22.23 -2.26
C SER A 468 11.45 -23.07 -3.29
N GLU A 469 10.31 -23.64 -2.88
CA GLU A 469 9.40 -24.45 -3.66
C GLU A 469 8.77 -23.68 -4.82
N GLU A 470 8.59 -22.37 -4.70
CA GLU A 470 8.13 -21.54 -5.81
C GLU A 470 9.16 -21.44 -6.93
N TRP A 471 10.44 -21.39 -6.57
CA TRP A 471 11.54 -21.32 -7.53
C TRP A 471 11.77 -22.65 -8.24
N ASN A 472 11.34 -23.75 -7.63
CA ASN A 472 11.54 -25.12 -8.12
C ASN A 472 10.34 -25.72 -8.87
N CYS A 473 9.20 -25.02 -8.97
CA CYS A 473 8.08 -25.44 -9.82
C CYS A 473 8.49 -25.38 -11.29
N SER A 474 8.98 -26.52 -11.80
CA SER A 474 9.41 -26.73 -13.19
C SER A 474 8.24 -27.05 -14.11
#